data_AF-A0AAU5DAB3-F1
#
_entry.id   AF-A0AAU5DAB3-F1
#
_cell.length_a   1.000
_cell.length_b   1.000
_cell.length_c   1.000
_cell.angle_alpha   90.00
_cell.angle_beta   90.00
_cell.angle_gamma   90.00
#
_symmetry.space_group_name_H-M   'P 1'
#
loop_
_entity.id
_entity.type
_entity.pdbx_description
1 polymer ?
#
loop_
_entity_poly.entity_id
_entity_poly.type
_entity_poly.pdbx_seq_one_letter_code
_entity_poly.pdbx_strand_id
1 'polypeptide(L)'
;MTLTLEERAAGVLVGAAVGDALGGPVEGWTPDQIAERHGGRVHGIVGPFHDDWRTARPIAPYHKGDGHVTDDTLMTHALVRVYEKVRDHLDAYAVADHLVPDLISTPRWIPELEAEALPLHRVFLAEKWIVARLHYGHVDPREAGSGNIVNCGAAMYMAPVGLVNAGNPEGAYAEALDIAGAHQSSYGREAAGVFAAAVAAACVPGATAAAVVETALALAKDGTRSAIEAVCEVAVRHTDFESALAPLRTAVAPFDSVGPDYRAPSLAARRPSRLHSIEELPVALGMLLVAGGAYEPAVLGAVNYGRDCDSTATMAGAIAGALGGESAVPAAWSKQVAEASRLDLHAPAAALAEVAREVFDRDLARRRAHESAFTTIATPR
;
A
#
# COMPACT_ATOMS: atom_id res chain seq x y z
N MET A 1 25.36 8.29 -4.37
CA MET A 1 25.35 8.48 -2.90
C MET A 1 24.38 7.46 -2.33
N THR A 2 24.63 6.93 -1.14
CA THR A 2 23.70 6.02 -0.47
C THR A 2 22.61 6.86 0.19
N LEU A 3 21.33 6.54 -0.07
CA LEU A 3 20.19 7.24 0.53
C LEU A 3 20.12 6.99 2.03
N THR A 4 19.75 8.03 2.80
CA THR A 4 19.47 7.90 4.24
C THR A 4 18.11 7.24 4.48
N LEU A 5 17.83 6.85 5.73
CA LEU A 5 16.52 6.33 6.11
C LEU A 5 15.44 7.41 5.96
N GLU A 6 15.75 8.66 6.30
CA GLU A 6 14.84 9.79 6.16
C GLU A 6 14.48 10.06 4.68
N GLU A 7 15.47 10.05 3.78
CA GLU A 7 15.23 10.20 2.34
C GLU A 7 14.37 9.06 1.79
N ARG A 8 14.58 7.83 2.27
CA ARG A 8 13.76 6.67 1.89
C ARG A 8 12.35 6.75 2.47
N ALA A 9 12.20 7.12 3.74
CA ALA A 9 10.90 7.27 4.37
C ALA A 9 10.06 8.35 3.66
N ALA A 10 10.68 9.48 3.32
CA ALA A 10 10.03 10.52 2.53
C ALA A 10 9.65 10.01 1.13
N GLY A 11 10.59 9.34 0.42
CA GLY A 11 10.30 8.72 -0.87
C GLY A 11 9.12 7.75 -0.81
N VAL A 12 9.07 6.89 0.19
CA VAL A 12 8.00 5.89 0.37
C VAL A 12 6.65 6.55 0.68
N LEU A 13 6.55 7.37 1.72
CA LEU A 13 5.26 7.88 2.17
C LEU A 13 4.73 9.00 1.27
N VAL A 14 5.59 9.93 0.83
CA VAL A 14 5.20 10.98 -0.12
C VAL A 14 4.92 10.33 -1.48
N GLY A 15 5.75 9.37 -1.89
CA GLY A 15 5.56 8.66 -3.15
C GLY A 15 4.26 7.85 -3.20
N ALA A 16 3.89 7.20 -2.10
CA ALA A 16 2.61 6.52 -1.95
C ALA A 16 1.44 7.52 -2.06
N ALA A 17 1.48 8.62 -1.30
CA ALA A 17 0.41 9.62 -1.28
C ALA A 17 0.22 10.32 -2.64
N VAL A 18 1.31 10.56 -3.38
CA VAL A 18 1.23 11.08 -4.75
C VAL A 18 0.63 10.04 -5.70
N GLY A 19 1.00 8.76 -5.57
CA GLY A 19 0.39 7.68 -6.35
C GLY A 19 -1.12 7.59 -6.14
N ASP A 20 -1.53 7.57 -4.87
CA ASP A 20 -2.93 7.62 -4.43
C ASP A 20 -3.70 8.79 -5.09
N ALA A 21 -3.22 10.02 -4.92
CA ALA A 21 -3.89 11.22 -5.43
C ALA A 21 -3.97 11.28 -6.97
N LEU A 22 -3.01 10.69 -7.69
CA LEU A 22 -3.04 10.61 -9.15
C LEU A 22 -4.00 9.51 -9.65
N GLY A 23 -4.09 8.38 -8.93
CA GLY A 23 -4.96 7.26 -9.29
C GLY A 23 -6.43 7.47 -8.94
N GLY A 24 -6.71 8.17 -7.82
CA GLY A 24 -8.06 8.41 -7.31
C GLY A 24 -9.07 8.91 -8.36
N PRO A 25 -8.79 9.96 -9.16
CA PRO A 25 -9.76 10.46 -10.15
C PRO A 25 -10.11 9.47 -11.26
N VAL A 26 -9.29 8.44 -11.50
CA VAL A 26 -9.49 7.49 -12.61
C VAL A 26 -9.76 6.06 -12.14
N GLU A 27 -9.94 5.87 -10.83
CA GLU A 27 -10.34 4.60 -10.23
C GLU A 27 -11.63 4.05 -10.85
N GLY A 28 -11.62 2.74 -11.11
CA GLY A 28 -12.73 1.94 -11.62
C GLY A 28 -12.93 2.02 -13.13
N TRP A 29 -12.12 2.77 -13.86
CA TRP A 29 -12.20 2.92 -15.31
C TRP A 29 -11.17 2.07 -16.06
N THR A 30 -11.44 1.73 -17.32
CA THR A 30 -10.46 1.05 -18.18
C THR A 30 -9.45 2.04 -18.77
N PRO A 31 -8.29 1.57 -19.24
CA PRO A 31 -7.31 2.44 -19.92
C PRO A 31 -7.90 3.28 -21.05
N ASP A 32 -8.80 2.71 -21.85
CA ASP A 32 -9.43 3.40 -22.98
C ASP A 32 -10.41 4.49 -22.51
N GLN A 33 -11.19 4.22 -21.47
CA GLN A 33 -12.10 5.20 -20.87
C GLN A 33 -11.34 6.37 -20.24
N ILE A 34 -10.20 6.10 -19.62
CA ILE A 34 -9.30 7.13 -19.08
C ILE A 34 -8.79 8.02 -20.21
N ALA A 35 -8.28 7.42 -21.30
CA ALA A 35 -7.79 8.19 -22.43
C ALA A 35 -8.89 9.01 -23.12
N GLU A 36 -10.10 8.44 -23.26
CA GLU A 36 -11.24 9.15 -23.82
C GLU A 36 -11.64 10.35 -22.95
N ARG A 37 -11.72 10.16 -21.62
CA ARG A 37 -12.11 11.22 -20.68
C ARG A 37 -11.15 12.41 -20.67
N HIS A 38 -9.85 12.13 -20.74
CA HIS A 38 -8.80 13.14 -20.58
C HIS A 38 -8.14 13.58 -21.90
N GLY A 39 -8.59 13.04 -23.04
CA GLY A 39 -8.01 13.35 -24.36
C GLY A 39 -6.60 12.76 -24.56
N GLY A 40 -6.25 11.72 -23.81
CA GLY A 40 -4.93 11.10 -23.76
C GLY A 40 -4.66 10.44 -22.40
N ARG A 41 -3.48 9.84 -22.24
CA ARG A 41 -3.05 9.25 -20.97
C ARG A 41 -2.90 10.33 -19.89
N VAL A 42 -3.10 9.93 -18.64
CA VAL A 42 -2.84 10.77 -17.48
C VAL A 42 -1.33 10.89 -17.29
N HIS A 43 -0.84 12.13 -17.14
CA HIS A 43 0.58 12.45 -16.94
C HIS A 43 0.82 13.31 -15.68
N GLY A 44 -0.14 13.33 -14.75
CA GLY A 44 -0.08 14.15 -13.54
C GLY A 44 -1.45 14.29 -12.91
N ILE A 45 -1.61 15.29 -12.05
CA ILE A 45 -2.89 15.57 -11.37
C ILE A 45 -3.95 15.99 -12.38
N VAL A 46 -5.11 15.33 -12.31
CA VAL A 46 -6.30 15.63 -13.09
C VAL A 46 -7.49 15.84 -12.16
N GLY A 47 -8.52 16.54 -12.64
CA GLY A 47 -9.77 16.71 -11.91
C GLY A 47 -10.60 15.44 -11.83
N PRO A 48 -11.71 15.45 -11.07
CA PRO A 48 -12.57 14.30 -10.90
C PRO A 48 -13.11 13.75 -12.21
N PHE A 49 -13.31 12.42 -12.26
CA PHE A 49 -13.87 11.79 -13.46
C PHE A 49 -15.23 12.39 -13.83
N HIS A 50 -16.08 12.62 -12.84
CA HIS A 50 -17.40 13.23 -12.99
C HIS A 50 -17.36 14.68 -12.50
N ASP A 51 -17.79 15.62 -13.34
CA ASP A 51 -17.84 17.04 -12.97
C ASP A 51 -18.82 17.28 -11.79
N ASP A 52 -19.86 16.44 -11.66
CA ASP A 52 -20.85 16.46 -10.58
C ASP A 52 -20.54 15.47 -9.44
N TRP A 53 -19.25 15.26 -9.13
CA TRP A 53 -18.74 14.30 -8.15
C TRP A 53 -19.47 14.31 -6.79
N ARG A 54 -19.96 15.48 -6.32
CA ARG A 54 -20.70 15.62 -5.05
C ARG A 54 -21.96 14.76 -4.98
N THR A 55 -22.56 14.48 -6.14
CA THR A 55 -23.82 13.71 -6.26
C THR A 55 -23.68 12.44 -7.11
N ALA A 56 -22.54 12.24 -7.78
CA ALA A 56 -22.27 11.09 -8.64
C ALA A 56 -22.25 9.76 -7.85
N ARG A 57 -23.31 8.97 -7.96
CA ARG A 57 -23.36 7.62 -7.37
C ARG A 57 -22.55 6.63 -8.22
N PRO A 58 -21.95 5.58 -7.60
CA PRO A 58 -22.01 5.23 -6.19
C PRO A 58 -20.95 5.90 -5.30
N ILE A 59 -20.06 6.71 -5.89
CA ILE A 59 -18.82 7.19 -5.25
C ILE A 59 -19.05 8.44 -4.38
N ALA A 60 -20.10 9.21 -4.65
CA ALA A 60 -20.44 10.40 -3.87
C ALA A 60 -20.55 10.11 -2.36
N PRO A 61 -20.08 11.04 -1.51
CA PRO A 61 -19.73 12.43 -1.83
C PRO A 61 -18.22 12.69 -1.94
N TYR A 62 -17.42 11.76 -2.47
CA TYR A 62 -15.96 11.87 -2.44
C TYR A 62 -15.39 12.69 -3.60
N HIS A 63 -14.59 13.71 -3.28
CA HIS A 63 -13.80 14.52 -4.23
C HIS A 63 -12.54 13.78 -4.67
N LYS A 64 -12.68 12.71 -5.45
CA LYS A 64 -11.55 12.01 -6.05
C LYS A 64 -11.00 12.80 -7.24
N GLY A 65 -9.84 13.43 -7.08
CA GLY A 65 -9.19 14.27 -8.09
C GLY A 65 -8.63 15.58 -7.53
N ASP A 66 -8.08 16.42 -8.41
CA ASP A 66 -7.48 17.73 -8.06
C ASP A 66 -6.36 17.66 -6.99
N GLY A 67 -5.72 16.50 -6.83
CA GLY A 67 -4.65 16.29 -5.86
C GLY A 67 -5.12 15.88 -4.46
N HIS A 68 -6.41 15.53 -4.28
CA HIS A 68 -6.89 14.93 -3.04
C HIS A 68 -6.45 13.47 -2.93
N VAL A 69 -5.79 13.14 -1.81
CA VAL A 69 -5.51 11.75 -1.41
C VAL A 69 -6.77 11.04 -0.96
N THR A 70 -6.74 9.70 -0.98
CA THR A 70 -7.87 8.85 -0.63
C THR A 70 -7.67 8.09 0.69
N ASP A 71 -8.45 7.03 0.94
CA ASP A 71 -8.32 6.23 2.14
C ASP A 71 -7.00 5.47 2.26
N ASP A 72 -6.31 5.18 1.16
CA ASP A 72 -4.94 4.67 1.14
C ASP A 72 -4.00 5.51 2.01
N THR A 73 -3.91 6.81 1.74
CA THR A 73 -3.04 7.72 2.50
C THR A 73 -3.57 7.93 3.92
N LEU A 74 -4.89 8.01 4.10
CA LEU A 74 -5.49 8.20 5.42
C LEU A 74 -5.17 7.02 6.36
N MET A 75 -5.27 5.79 5.86
CA MET A 75 -4.92 4.57 6.59
C MET A 75 -3.42 4.47 6.81
N THR A 76 -2.60 4.86 5.82
CA THR A 76 -1.13 4.91 5.96
C THR A 76 -0.72 5.86 7.08
N HIS A 77 -1.24 7.08 7.09
CA HIS A 77 -0.98 8.05 8.16
C HIS A 77 -1.53 7.58 9.51
N ALA A 78 -2.64 6.84 9.54
CA ALA A 78 -3.16 6.24 10.77
C ALA A 78 -2.20 5.19 11.34
N LEU A 79 -1.65 4.31 10.50
CA LEU A 79 -0.66 3.34 10.93
C LEU A 79 0.64 4.01 11.42
N VAL A 80 1.10 5.07 10.77
CA VAL A 80 2.25 5.87 11.24
C VAL A 80 1.99 6.41 12.66
N ARG A 81 0.81 6.97 12.93
CA ARG A 81 0.46 7.46 14.28
C ARG A 81 0.44 6.34 15.33
N VAL A 82 0.08 5.11 14.94
CA VAL A 82 0.16 3.96 15.84
C VAL A 82 1.62 3.65 16.17
N TYR A 83 2.52 3.63 15.18
CA TYR A 83 3.96 3.49 15.41
C TYR A 83 4.53 4.60 16.29
N GLU A 84 4.12 5.86 16.08
CA GLU A 84 4.54 6.99 16.93
C GLU A 84 4.14 6.81 18.39
N LYS A 85 3.00 6.16 18.65
CA LYS A 85 2.48 5.91 19.99
C LYS A 85 3.13 4.69 20.65
N VAL A 86 3.28 3.60 19.91
CA VAL A 86 3.79 2.32 20.43
C VAL A 86 5.31 2.32 20.53
N ARG A 87 6.00 2.94 19.56
CA ARG A 87 7.46 2.97 19.44
C ARG A 87 8.09 1.56 19.48
N ASP A 88 7.40 0.57 18.94
CA ASP A 88 7.88 -0.82 18.79
C ASP A 88 7.19 -1.47 17.58
N HIS A 89 7.56 -2.70 17.24
CA HIS A 89 6.82 -3.54 16.30
C HIS A 89 5.36 -3.67 16.73
N LEU A 90 4.46 -3.68 15.74
CA LEU A 90 3.02 -3.78 15.95
C LEU A 90 2.52 -5.19 15.67
N ASP A 91 1.39 -5.51 16.25
CA ASP A 91 0.67 -6.77 16.02
C ASP A 91 -0.83 -6.48 15.88
N ALA A 92 -1.63 -7.54 15.77
CA ALA A 92 -3.09 -7.41 15.73
C ALA A 92 -3.68 -6.66 16.95
N TYR A 93 -3.06 -6.70 18.14
CA TYR A 93 -3.56 -6.00 19.32
C TYR A 93 -3.32 -4.50 19.22
N ALA A 94 -2.20 -4.06 18.63
CA ALA A 94 -1.99 -2.64 18.34
C ALA A 94 -3.09 -2.07 17.42
N VAL A 95 -3.66 -2.87 16.52
CA VAL A 95 -4.81 -2.47 15.71
C VAL A 95 -6.04 -2.23 16.60
N ALA A 96 -6.32 -3.13 17.55
CA ALA A 96 -7.45 -3.00 18.47
C ALA A 96 -7.28 -1.84 19.46
N ASP A 97 -6.08 -1.69 20.02
CA ASP A 97 -5.79 -0.78 21.12
C ASP A 97 -5.48 0.65 20.66
N HIS A 98 -5.07 0.83 19.40
CA HIS A 98 -4.61 2.12 18.89
C HIS A 98 -5.21 2.51 17.54
N LEU A 99 -5.17 1.64 16.52
CA LEU A 99 -5.67 2.01 15.19
C LEU A 99 -7.19 2.25 15.21
N VAL A 100 -7.96 1.27 15.70
CA VAL A 100 -9.43 1.39 15.79
C VAL A 100 -9.86 2.60 16.61
N PRO A 101 -9.31 2.84 17.82
CA PRO A 101 -9.60 4.07 18.56
C PRO A 101 -9.29 5.35 17.78
N ASP A 102 -8.16 5.45 17.06
CA ASP A 102 -7.85 6.62 16.23
C ASP A 102 -8.90 6.84 15.13
N LEU A 103 -9.34 5.77 14.45
CA LEU A 103 -10.32 5.84 13.36
C LEU A 103 -11.72 6.31 13.81
N ILE A 104 -12.11 6.05 15.07
CA ILE A 104 -13.48 6.28 15.54
C ILE A 104 -13.65 7.40 16.57
N SER A 105 -12.56 7.92 17.14
CA SER A 105 -12.63 8.89 18.24
C SER A 105 -12.04 10.26 17.93
N THR A 106 -11.18 10.35 16.90
CA THR A 106 -10.44 11.59 16.61
C THR A 106 -10.84 12.15 15.25
N PRO A 107 -11.70 13.19 15.20
CA PRO A 107 -12.00 13.89 13.96
C PRO A 107 -10.75 14.53 13.37
N ARG A 108 -10.63 14.47 12.05
CA ARG A 108 -9.53 15.08 11.29
C ARG A 108 -10.08 15.62 9.97
N TRP A 109 -9.33 16.52 9.35
CA TRP A 109 -9.63 16.93 7.98
C TRP A 109 -9.54 15.72 7.04
N ILE A 110 -10.62 15.44 6.33
CA ILE A 110 -10.70 14.37 5.32
C ILE A 110 -10.75 15.05 3.94
N PRO A 111 -9.68 14.94 3.12
CA PRO A 111 -9.55 15.63 1.84
C PRO A 111 -10.75 15.41 0.92
N GLU A 112 -11.13 14.17 0.64
CA GLU A 112 -12.24 13.86 -0.26
C GLU A 112 -13.63 14.27 0.25
N LEU A 113 -13.80 14.48 1.56
CA LEU A 113 -15.05 14.99 2.11
C LEU A 113 -15.07 16.53 2.19
N GLU A 114 -13.92 17.16 1.99
CA GLU A 114 -13.70 18.58 2.25
C GLU A 114 -14.23 19.02 3.64
N ALA A 115 -14.09 18.16 4.64
CA ALA A 115 -14.66 18.38 5.97
C ALA A 115 -13.85 17.71 7.08
N GLU A 116 -13.99 18.23 8.32
CA GLU A 116 -13.59 17.50 9.50
C GLU A 116 -14.56 16.36 9.77
N ALA A 117 -14.05 15.13 9.80
CA ALA A 117 -14.84 13.93 10.08
C ALA A 117 -13.98 12.85 10.74
N LEU A 118 -14.64 11.83 11.29
CA LEU A 118 -13.95 10.62 11.70
C LEU A 118 -13.43 9.90 10.46
N PRO A 119 -12.16 9.43 10.44
CA PRO A 119 -11.63 8.62 9.34
C PRO A 119 -12.54 7.45 8.95
N LEU A 120 -13.20 6.83 9.95
CA LEU A 120 -14.17 5.76 9.74
C LEU A 120 -15.25 6.10 8.70
N HIS A 121 -15.67 7.37 8.57
CA HIS A 121 -16.72 7.74 7.64
C HIS A 121 -16.28 7.63 6.18
N ARG A 122 -15.00 7.86 5.88
CA ARG A 122 -14.48 7.80 4.51
C ARG A 122 -13.96 6.42 4.13
N VAL A 123 -13.26 5.70 5.01
CA VAL A 123 -12.66 4.42 4.64
C VAL A 123 -13.68 3.42 4.06
N PHE A 124 -13.20 2.53 3.20
CA PHE A 124 -14.04 1.54 2.54
C PHE A 124 -14.62 0.50 3.53
N LEU A 125 -15.49 -0.36 3.02
CA LEU A 125 -16.22 -1.34 3.83
C LEU A 125 -15.30 -2.34 4.53
N ALA A 126 -14.15 -2.65 3.92
CA ALA A 126 -13.17 -3.58 4.49
C ALA A 126 -12.53 -3.01 5.77
N GLU A 127 -12.25 -1.72 5.81
CA GLU A 127 -11.67 -1.04 6.97
C GLU A 127 -12.74 -0.83 8.05
N LYS A 128 -13.98 -0.52 7.64
CA LYS A 128 -15.15 -0.47 8.55
C LYS A 128 -15.38 -1.81 9.26
N TRP A 129 -15.06 -2.93 8.60
CA TRP A 129 -15.14 -4.26 9.21
C TRP A 129 -14.20 -4.42 10.41
N ILE A 130 -13.01 -3.82 10.39
CA ILE A 130 -12.06 -3.84 11.52
C ILE A 130 -12.74 -3.29 12.78
N VAL A 131 -13.41 -2.13 12.65
CA VAL A 131 -14.16 -1.50 13.74
C VAL A 131 -15.35 -2.37 14.14
N ALA A 132 -16.10 -2.90 13.17
CA ALA A 132 -17.23 -3.79 13.45
C ALA A 132 -16.81 -5.01 14.30
N ARG A 133 -15.67 -5.62 13.99
CA ARG A 133 -15.17 -6.83 14.66
C ARG A 133 -14.50 -6.56 15.99
N LEU A 134 -13.63 -5.56 16.05
CA LEU A 134 -12.83 -5.27 17.25
C LEU A 134 -13.60 -4.44 18.28
N HIS A 135 -14.24 -3.36 17.83
CA HIS A 135 -14.91 -2.43 18.75
C HIS A 135 -16.28 -2.92 19.19
N TYR A 136 -17.10 -3.42 18.25
CA TYR A 136 -18.46 -3.86 18.57
C TYR A 136 -18.57 -5.37 18.78
N GLY A 137 -17.83 -6.16 17.98
CA GLY A 137 -17.83 -7.60 18.06
C GLY A 137 -16.97 -8.18 19.19
N HIS A 138 -16.03 -7.39 19.73
CA HIS A 138 -15.05 -7.81 20.74
C HIS A 138 -14.36 -9.14 20.40
N VAL A 139 -14.12 -9.36 19.11
CA VAL A 139 -13.46 -10.57 18.59
C VAL A 139 -11.98 -10.51 18.95
N ASP A 140 -11.34 -11.67 19.16
CA ASP A 140 -9.89 -11.73 19.30
C ASP A 140 -9.21 -11.02 18.11
N PRO A 141 -8.29 -10.07 18.35
CA PRO A 141 -7.69 -9.31 17.27
C PRO A 141 -7.01 -10.15 16.20
N ARG A 142 -6.44 -11.32 16.54
CA ARG A 142 -5.76 -12.20 15.57
C ARG A 142 -6.73 -12.88 14.60
N GLU A 143 -8.02 -12.91 14.93
CA GLU A 143 -9.08 -13.55 14.13
C GLU A 143 -10.04 -12.55 13.50
N ALA A 144 -9.89 -11.26 13.80
CA ALA A 144 -10.86 -10.23 13.42
C ALA A 144 -11.01 -10.05 11.90
N GLY A 145 -9.93 -10.26 11.13
CA GLY A 145 -9.96 -10.22 9.67
C GLY A 145 -10.72 -11.36 8.99
N SER A 146 -11.07 -12.42 9.74
CA SER A 146 -11.88 -13.53 9.20
C SER A 146 -13.31 -13.09 8.91
N GLY A 147 -13.82 -13.46 7.74
CA GLY A 147 -15.15 -13.09 7.26
C GLY A 147 -15.23 -11.72 6.59
N ASN A 148 -14.11 -10.98 6.51
CA ASN A 148 -14.06 -9.73 5.76
C ASN A 148 -14.10 -9.97 4.24
N ILE A 149 -14.47 -8.92 3.50
CA ILE A 149 -14.37 -8.82 2.05
C ILE A 149 -12.89 -8.79 1.68
N VAL A 150 -12.40 -9.77 0.91
CA VAL A 150 -10.97 -9.85 0.55
C VAL A 150 -10.64 -8.86 -0.57
N ASN A 151 -9.93 -7.79 -0.24
CA ASN A 151 -9.48 -6.74 -1.16
C ASN A 151 -8.06 -6.27 -0.80
N CYS A 152 -7.56 -5.23 -1.50
CA CYS A 152 -6.28 -4.58 -1.25
C CYS A 152 -6.21 -3.77 0.05
N GLY A 153 -7.32 -3.59 0.77
CA GLY A 153 -7.43 -2.65 1.89
C GLY A 153 -6.39 -2.84 3.00
N ALA A 154 -5.98 -4.07 3.29
CA ALA A 154 -4.88 -4.32 4.23
C ALA A 154 -3.50 -4.06 3.63
N ALA A 155 -3.33 -4.22 2.32
CA ALA A 155 -2.06 -4.01 1.65
C ALA A 155 -1.76 -2.52 1.43
N MET A 156 -2.76 -1.72 1.04
CA MET A 156 -2.55 -0.33 0.61
C MET A 156 -1.84 0.56 1.64
N TYR A 157 -2.00 0.28 2.93
CA TYR A 157 -1.39 1.06 4.01
C TYR A 157 -0.18 0.40 4.68
N MET A 158 0.38 -0.68 4.11
CA MET A 158 1.43 -1.47 4.78
C MET A 158 2.87 -1.00 4.52
N ALA A 159 3.05 0.08 3.76
CA ALA A 159 4.35 0.69 3.51
C ALA A 159 5.12 1.10 4.80
N PRO A 160 4.47 1.62 5.87
CA PRO A 160 5.13 1.92 7.13
C PRO A 160 5.80 0.71 7.78
N VAL A 161 5.20 -0.49 7.67
CA VAL A 161 5.78 -1.73 8.22
C VAL A 161 7.07 -2.08 7.50
N GLY A 162 7.10 -1.89 6.17
CA GLY A 162 8.32 -2.07 5.37
C GLY A 162 9.45 -1.11 5.75
N LEU A 163 9.12 0.14 6.11
CA LEU A 163 10.09 1.14 6.58
C LEU A 163 10.64 0.83 7.98
N VAL A 164 9.77 0.41 8.91
CA VAL A 164 10.20 -0.01 10.26
C VAL A 164 11.14 -1.22 10.19
N ASN A 165 10.94 -2.09 9.20
CA ASN A 165 11.78 -3.25 8.91
C ASN A 165 12.77 -3.01 7.76
N ALA A 166 13.20 -1.77 7.51
CA ALA A 166 14.06 -1.44 6.37
C ALA A 166 15.30 -2.36 6.30
N GLY A 167 15.46 -3.09 5.19
CA GLY A 167 16.54 -4.05 5.00
C GLY A 167 16.31 -5.45 5.60
N ASN A 168 15.14 -5.72 6.19
CA ASN A 168 14.72 -7.02 6.73
C ASN A 168 13.35 -7.45 6.16
N PRO A 169 13.29 -7.94 4.89
CA PRO A 169 12.03 -8.28 4.23
C PRO A 169 11.23 -9.39 4.94
N GLU A 170 11.91 -10.39 5.51
CA GLU A 170 11.27 -11.46 6.28
C GLU A 170 10.56 -10.92 7.54
N GLY A 171 11.20 -9.99 8.25
CA GLY A 171 10.61 -9.31 9.41
C GLY A 171 9.40 -8.48 9.00
N ALA A 172 9.52 -7.69 7.93
CA ALA A 172 8.43 -6.89 7.37
C ALA A 172 7.22 -7.75 7.01
N TYR A 173 7.46 -8.87 6.32
CA TYR A 173 6.43 -9.83 5.95
C TYR A 173 5.70 -10.38 7.17
N ALA A 174 6.46 -10.83 8.18
CA ALA A 174 5.89 -11.42 9.39
C ALA A 174 5.06 -10.42 10.20
N GLU A 175 5.57 -9.21 10.41
CA GLU A 175 4.87 -8.15 11.15
C GLU A 175 3.60 -7.71 10.41
N ALA A 176 3.70 -7.47 9.09
CA ALA A 176 2.55 -7.11 8.28
C ALA A 176 1.47 -8.19 8.27
N LEU A 177 1.86 -9.48 8.25
CA LEU A 177 0.89 -10.56 8.41
C LEU A 177 0.20 -10.52 9.78
N ASP A 178 0.89 -10.24 10.87
CA ASP A 178 0.28 -10.15 12.20
C ASP A 178 -0.73 -8.99 12.25
N ILE A 179 -0.30 -7.78 11.91
CA ILE A 179 -1.14 -6.57 11.84
C ILE A 179 -2.36 -6.81 10.94
N ALA A 180 -2.14 -7.30 9.72
CA ALA A 180 -3.21 -7.56 8.76
C ALA A 180 -4.16 -8.67 9.21
N GLY A 181 -3.78 -9.52 10.17
CA GLY A 181 -4.69 -10.53 10.74
C GLY A 181 -5.94 -9.93 11.38
N ALA A 182 -5.84 -8.70 11.88
CA ALA A 182 -6.97 -7.95 12.41
C ALA A 182 -7.92 -7.39 11.34
N HIS A 183 -7.44 -7.25 10.10
CA HIS A 183 -8.17 -6.60 9.02
C HIS A 183 -8.60 -7.58 7.92
N GLN A 184 -7.71 -8.45 7.48
CA GLN A 184 -7.90 -9.30 6.32
C GLN A 184 -7.63 -10.77 6.60
N SER A 185 -8.08 -11.59 5.68
CA SER A 185 -7.74 -13.01 5.59
C SER A 185 -7.34 -13.35 4.15
N SER A 186 -6.83 -14.57 3.92
CA SER A 186 -6.54 -15.05 2.56
C SER A 186 -5.57 -14.13 1.79
N TYR A 187 -5.75 -13.97 0.48
CA TYR A 187 -4.81 -13.28 -0.40
C TYR A 187 -4.71 -11.76 -0.17
N GLY A 188 -5.69 -11.13 0.50
CA GLY A 188 -5.59 -9.74 0.95
C GLY A 188 -4.58 -9.57 2.09
N ARG A 189 -4.58 -10.52 3.05
CA ARG A 189 -3.58 -10.58 4.13
C ARG A 189 -2.19 -10.93 3.58
N GLU A 190 -2.14 -11.93 2.69
CA GLU A 190 -0.90 -12.34 2.02
C GLU A 190 -0.24 -11.16 1.29
N ALA A 191 -1.01 -10.40 0.50
CA ALA A 191 -0.49 -9.27 -0.24
C ALA A 191 0.03 -8.14 0.66
N ALA A 192 -0.58 -7.91 1.83
CA ALA A 192 -0.06 -6.95 2.80
C ALA A 192 1.34 -7.34 3.29
N GLY A 193 1.55 -8.62 3.59
CA GLY A 193 2.87 -9.16 3.93
C GLY A 193 3.89 -8.97 2.81
N VAL A 194 3.53 -9.36 1.60
CA VAL A 194 4.44 -9.27 0.44
C VAL A 194 4.77 -7.82 0.09
N PHE A 195 3.80 -6.91 0.17
CA PHE A 195 4.02 -5.49 -0.08
C PHE A 195 4.97 -4.86 0.94
N ALA A 196 4.77 -5.11 2.24
CA ALA A 196 5.69 -4.62 3.28
C ALA A 196 7.11 -5.15 3.06
N ALA A 197 7.24 -6.42 2.69
CA ALA A 197 8.54 -7.02 2.34
C ALA A 197 9.19 -6.37 1.11
N ALA A 198 8.41 -6.04 0.09
CA ALA A 198 8.91 -5.35 -1.10
C ALA A 198 9.45 -3.95 -0.76
N VAL A 199 8.77 -3.20 0.11
CA VAL A 199 9.25 -1.89 0.60
C VAL A 199 10.55 -2.06 1.43
N ALA A 200 10.60 -3.04 2.33
CA ALA A 200 11.80 -3.34 3.11
C ALA A 200 12.99 -3.76 2.22
N ALA A 201 12.74 -4.56 1.17
CA ALA A 201 13.73 -4.97 0.18
C ALA A 201 14.26 -3.78 -0.63
N ALA A 202 13.39 -2.86 -1.03
CA ALA A 202 13.78 -1.63 -1.74
C ALA A 202 14.68 -0.71 -0.89
N CYS A 203 14.60 -0.82 0.44
CA CYS A 203 15.48 -0.09 1.36
C CYS A 203 16.90 -0.67 1.45
N VAL A 204 17.16 -1.88 0.93
CA VAL A 204 18.51 -2.46 0.89
C VAL A 204 19.42 -1.57 0.02
N PRO A 205 20.64 -1.23 0.48
CA PRO A 205 21.57 -0.44 -0.32
C PRO A 205 21.86 -1.10 -1.69
N GLY A 206 21.63 -0.35 -2.77
CA GLY A 206 21.84 -0.86 -4.13
C GLY A 206 20.75 -1.80 -4.65
N ALA A 207 19.61 -1.91 -3.95
CA ALA A 207 18.45 -2.66 -4.45
C ALA A 207 18.02 -2.16 -5.84
N THR A 208 17.54 -3.09 -6.66
CA THR A 208 16.97 -2.84 -7.98
C THR A 208 15.52 -3.31 -8.02
N ALA A 209 14.74 -2.88 -9.02
CA ALA A 209 13.39 -3.39 -9.21
C ALA A 209 13.34 -4.93 -9.31
N ALA A 210 14.31 -5.53 -9.99
CA ALA A 210 14.43 -6.98 -10.10
C ALA A 210 14.66 -7.64 -8.73
N ALA A 211 15.59 -7.12 -7.91
CA ALA A 211 15.86 -7.65 -6.58
C ALA A 211 14.62 -7.57 -5.66
N VAL A 212 13.85 -6.48 -5.75
CA VAL A 212 12.60 -6.34 -4.99
C VAL A 212 11.58 -7.39 -5.39
N VAL A 213 11.40 -7.63 -6.70
CA VAL A 213 10.48 -8.67 -7.20
C VAL A 213 10.95 -10.07 -6.82
N GLU A 214 12.25 -10.35 -6.87
CA GLU A 214 12.81 -11.63 -6.40
C GLU A 214 12.49 -11.88 -4.93
N THR A 215 12.64 -10.87 -4.07
CA THR A 215 12.25 -10.96 -2.65
C THR A 215 10.76 -11.18 -2.48
N ALA A 216 9.93 -10.44 -3.23
CA ALA A 216 8.47 -10.61 -3.20
C ALA A 216 8.07 -12.05 -3.57
N LEU A 217 8.64 -12.61 -4.64
CA LEU A 217 8.40 -14.00 -5.08
C LEU A 217 8.89 -15.05 -4.08
N ALA A 218 10.00 -14.79 -3.38
CA ALA A 218 10.53 -15.71 -2.37
C ALA A 218 9.60 -15.84 -1.16
N LEU A 219 8.95 -14.73 -0.77
CA LEU A 219 8.08 -14.68 0.41
C LEU A 219 6.63 -15.04 0.07
N ALA A 220 6.12 -14.56 -1.07
CA ALA A 220 4.75 -14.78 -1.50
C ALA A 220 4.37 -16.26 -1.56
N LYS A 221 3.11 -16.55 -1.26
CA LYS A 221 2.49 -17.87 -1.30
C LYS A 221 1.33 -17.91 -2.28
N ASP A 222 0.96 -19.13 -2.66
CA ASP A 222 -0.32 -19.45 -3.29
C ASP A 222 -0.63 -18.57 -4.53
N GLY A 223 -1.90 -18.22 -4.75
CA GLY A 223 -2.35 -17.39 -5.89
C GLY A 223 -1.67 -16.03 -5.98
N THR A 224 -1.30 -15.41 -4.86
CA THR A 224 -0.54 -14.16 -4.85
C THR A 224 0.82 -14.35 -5.52
N ARG A 225 1.56 -15.41 -5.17
CA ARG A 225 2.84 -15.73 -5.82
C ARG A 225 2.66 -15.99 -7.32
N SER A 226 1.69 -16.83 -7.69
CA SER A 226 1.44 -17.16 -9.10
C SER A 226 1.05 -15.94 -9.94
N ALA A 227 0.29 -15.00 -9.37
CA ALA A 227 -0.06 -13.74 -10.03
C ALA A 227 1.17 -12.85 -10.22
N ILE A 228 2.02 -12.68 -9.20
CA ILE A 228 3.26 -11.90 -9.30
C ILE A 228 4.17 -12.50 -10.38
N GLU A 229 4.36 -13.82 -10.39
CA GLU A 229 5.17 -14.52 -11.38
C GLU A 229 4.65 -14.26 -12.81
N ALA A 230 3.36 -14.51 -13.05
CA ALA A 230 2.75 -14.31 -14.36
C ALA A 230 2.86 -12.86 -14.86
N VAL A 231 2.61 -11.87 -14.00
CA VAL A 231 2.69 -10.46 -14.36
C VAL A 231 4.14 -10.05 -14.62
N CYS A 232 5.07 -10.45 -13.77
CA CYS A 232 6.48 -10.07 -13.89
C CYS A 232 7.15 -10.70 -15.13
N GLU A 233 6.82 -11.95 -15.48
CA GLU A 233 7.31 -12.61 -16.71
C GLU A 233 6.91 -11.87 -18.00
N VAL A 234 5.76 -11.20 -17.98
CA VAL A 234 5.30 -10.35 -19.08
C VAL A 234 5.96 -8.98 -18.98
N ALA A 235 5.98 -8.37 -17.80
CA ALA A 235 6.51 -7.03 -17.57
C ALA A 235 7.95 -6.84 -18.08
N VAL A 236 8.83 -7.81 -17.87
CA VAL A 236 10.24 -7.74 -18.33
C VAL A 236 10.42 -7.64 -19.85
N ARG A 237 9.34 -7.81 -20.64
CA ARG A 237 9.34 -7.70 -22.11
C ARG A 237 8.98 -6.30 -22.61
N HIS A 238 8.66 -5.39 -21.69
CA HIS A 238 8.20 -4.04 -21.99
C HIS A 238 9.14 -3.00 -21.35
N THR A 239 9.29 -1.86 -22.02
CA THR A 239 10.13 -0.73 -21.57
C THR A 239 9.35 0.56 -21.36
N ASP A 240 8.04 0.51 -21.60
CA ASP A 240 7.10 1.62 -21.47
C ASP A 240 5.75 1.08 -20.99
N PHE A 241 5.02 1.85 -20.20
CA PHE A 241 3.77 1.38 -19.63
C PHE A 241 2.69 1.19 -20.69
N GLU A 242 2.70 1.98 -21.78
CA GLU A 242 1.66 1.98 -22.82
C GLU A 242 1.57 0.61 -23.48
N SER A 243 2.71 0.04 -23.87
CA SER A 243 2.79 -1.31 -24.44
C SER A 243 2.47 -2.41 -23.42
N ALA A 244 2.59 -2.14 -22.12
CA ALA A 244 2.39 -3.10 -21.04
C ALA A 244 0.94 -3.18 -20.52
N LEU A 245 0.09 -2.15 -20.70
CA LEU A 245 -1.26 -2.09 -20.11
C LEU A 245 -2.10 -3.36 -20.37
N ALA A 246 -2.30 -3.70 -21.65
CA ALA A 246 -3.11 -4.86 -22.04
C ALA A 246 -2.43 -6.22 -21.73
N PRO A 247 -1.12 -6.40 -21.97
CA PRO A 247 -0.42 -7.62 -21.58
C PRO A 247 -0.46 -7.92 -20.08
N LEU A 248 -0.22 -6.93 -19.20
CA LEU A 248 -0.27 -7.15 -17.76
C LEU A 248 -1.69 -7.48 -17.28
N ARG A 249 -2.72 -6.84 -17.86
CA ARG A 249 -4.13 -7.19 -17.62
C ARG A 249 -4.42 -8.65 -17.97
N THR A 250 -3.93 -9.12 -19.12
CA THR A 250 -4.10 -10.51 -19.55
C THR A 250 -3.37 -11.48 -18.61
N ALA A 251 -2.18 -11.11 -18.13
CA ALA A 251 -1.38 -11.94 -17.24
C ALA A 251 -2.04 -12.13 -15.86
N VAL A 252 -2.61 -11.08 -15.27
CA VAL A 252 -3.22 -11.15 -13.93
C VAL A 252 -4.67 -11.67 -13.95
N ALA A 253 -5.36 -11.59 -15.09
CA ALA A 253 -6.77 -11.96 -15.22
C ALA A 253 -7.17 -13.35 -14.65
N PRO A 254 -6.35 -14.42 -14.77
CA PRO A 254 -6.68 -15.72 -14.18
C PRO A 254 -6.75 -15.74 -12.64
N PHE A 255 -6.12 -14.76 -11.98
CA PHE A 255 -6.03 -14.65 -10.53
C PHE A 255 -6.94 -13.57 -9.95
N ASP A 256 -7.48 -12.70 -10.80
CA ASP A 256 -8.39 -11.63 -10.44
C ASP A 256 -9.78 -12.17 -10.09
N SER A 257 -10.22 -11.91 -8.85
CA SER A 257 -11.55 -12.32 -8.40
C SER A 257 -12.66 -11.33 -8.79
N VAL A 258 -12.33 -10.07 -9.08
CA VAL A 258 -13.28 -9.01 -9.45
C VAL A 258 -13.88 -9.29 -10.82
N GLY A 259 -13.05 -9.73 -11.78
CA GLY A 259 -13.48 -10.04 -13.14
C GLY A 259 -13.32 -8.86 -14.11
N PRO A 260 -13.80 -9.00 -15.36
CA PRO A 260 -13.51 -8.03 -16.43
C PRO A 260 -14.13 -6.65 -16.19
N ASP A 261 -15.31 -6.59 -15.56
CA ASP A 261 -15.97 -5.35 -15.19
C ASP A 261 -15.74 -5.05 -13.70
N TYR A 262 -14.84 -4.10 -13.42
CA TYR A 262 -14.51 -3.72 -12.04
C TYR A 262 -15.72 -3.16 -11.28
N ARG A 263 -16.63 -2.45 -11.97
CA ARG A 263 -17.82 -1.85 -11.36
C ARG A 263 -19.00 -2.82 -11.24
N ALA A 264 -18.92 -3.99 -11.87
CA ALA A 264 -19.88 -5.08 -11.73
C ALA A 264 -19.14 -6.38 -11.33
N PRO A 265 -18.62 -6.46 -10.09
CA PRO A 265 -17.76 -7.56 -9.67
C PRO A 265 -18.46 -8.93 -9.76
N SER A 266 -17.67 -9.97 -10.06
CA SER A 266 -18.14 -11.35 -10.15
C SER A 266 -18.71 -11.87 -8.82
N LEU A 267 -19.51 -12.94 -8.86
CA LEU A 267 -20.04 -13.57 -7.63
C LEU A 267 -18.94 -14.16 -6.73
N ALA A 268 -17.79 -14.50 -7.30
CA ALA A 268 -16.62 -15.00 -6.57
C ALA A 268 -15.71 -13.87 -6.06
N ALA A 269 -15.99 -12.62 -6.45
CA ALA A 269 -15.18 -11.48 -6.10
C ALA A 269 -15.05 -11.32 -4.60
N ARG A 270 -13.81 -11.05 -4.18
CA ARG A 270 -13.49 -10.66 -2.81
C ARG A 270 -13.84 -11.73 -1.77
N ARG A 271 -13.86 -13.01 -2.17
CA ARG A 271 -13.97 -14.17 -1.27
C ARG A 271 -12.61 -14.80 -1.01
N PRO A 272 -12.38 -15.42 0.16
CA PRO A 272 -11.17 -16.17 0.44
C PRO A 272 -10.89 -17.25 -0.61
N SER A 273 -9.63 -17.35 -1.03
CA SER A 273 -9.12 -18.32 -2.01
C SER A 273 -7.63 -18.56 -1.81
N ARG A 274 -7.14 -19.73 -2.22
CA ARG A 274 -5.70 -20.00 -2.37
C ARG A 274 -5.24 -19.87 -3.82
N LEU A 275 -6.14 -19.62 -4.75
CA LEU A 275 -5.85 -19.56 -6.19
C LEU A 275 -5.91 -18.14 -6.75
N HIS A 276 -6.49 -17.19 -6.01
CA HIS A 276 -6.63 -15.80 -6.43
C HIS A 276 -5.60 -14.90 -5.76
N SER A 277 -5.48 -13.68 -6.28
CA SER A 277 -4.67 -12.58 -5.74
C SER A 277 -5.51 -11.32 -5.69
N ILE A 278 -5.09 -10.35 -4.86
CA ILE A 278 -5.45 -8.96 -5.14
C ILE A 278 -4.67 -8.54 -6.40
N GLU A 279 -5.30 -7.77 -7.28
CA GLU A 279 -4.75 -7.45 -8.60
C GLU A 279 -3.61 -6.42 -8.52
N GLU A 280 -3.74 -5.51 -7.55
CA GLU A 280 -2.99 -4.28 -7.41
C GLU A 280 -1.50 -4.56 -7.17
N LEU A 281 -1.18 -5.50 -6.28
CA LEU A 281 0.22 -5.80 -5.93
C LEU A 281 1.01 -6.42 -7.10
N PRO A 282 0.54 -7.49 -7.79
CA PRO A 282 1.20 -7.99 -9.00
C PRO A 282 1.41 -6.90 -10.05
N VAL A 283 0.39 -6.08 -10.32
CA VAL A 283 0.45 -5.02 -11.33
C VAL A 283 1.43 -3.92 -10.92
N ALA A 284 1.45 -3.51 -9.65
CA ALA A 284 2.39 -2.54 -9.12
C ALA A 284 3.84 -3.01 -9.29
N LEU A 285 4.13 -4.28 -8.97
CA LEU A 285 5.45 -4.90 -9.19
C LEU A 285 5.78 -5.01 -10.69
N GLY A 286 4.80 -5.33 -11.53
CA GLY A 286 4.95 -5.31 -12.98
C GLY A 286 5.34 -3.92 -13.51
N MET A 287 4.62 -2.87 -13.10
CA MET A 287 4.90 -1.49 -13.50
C MET A 287 6.26 -1.00 -12.96
N LEU A 288 6.67 -1.45 -11.78
CA LEU A 288 8.02 -1.20 -11.26
C LEU A 288 9.10 -1.78 -12.17
N LEU A 289 8.92 -3.00 -12.68
CA LEU A 289 9.85 -3.64 -13.62
C LEU A 289 9.88 -2.93 -14.98
N VAL A 290 8.71 -2.61 -15.54
CA VAL A 290 8.60 -1.87 -16.81
C VAL A 290 9.32 -0.52 -16.71
N ALA A 291 9.20 0.15 -15.56
CA ALA A 291 9.86 1.41 -15.26
C ALA A 291 11.34 1.30 -14.91
N GLY A 292 11.91 0.09 -14.80
CA GLY A 292 13.27 -0.10 -14.31
C GLY A 292 13.52 0.45 -12.90
N GLY A 293 12.47 0.55 -12.07
CA GLY A 293 12.51 1.14 -10.73
C GLY A 293 12.38 2.66 -10.68
N ALA A 294 12.19 3.36 -11.81
CA ALA A 294 11.95 4.80 -11.82
C ALA A 294 10.53 5.14 -11.35
N TYR A 295 10.41 6.13 -10.46
CA TYR A 295 9.15 6.49 -9.80
C TYR A 295 8.06 6.94 -10.78
N GLU A 296 8.34 7.99 -11.57
CA GLU A 296 7.34 8.62 -12.45
C GLU A 296 6.70 7.62 -13.44
N PRO A 297 7.46 6.87 -14.26
CA PRO A 297 6.85 5.89 -15.18
C PRO A 297 6.14 4.73 -14.46
N ALA A 298 6.60 4.29 -13.28
CA ALA A 298 5.92 3.24 -12.52
C ALA A 298 4.53 3.69 -12.04
N VAL A 299 4.46 4.89 -11.46
CA VAL A 299 3.21 5.49 -10.97
C VAL A 299 2.28 5.80 -12.13
N LEU A 300 2.74 6.44 -13.19
CA LEU A 300 1.90 6.74 -14.35
C LEU A 300 1.41 5.47 -15.05
N GLY A 301 2.21 4.41 -15.08
CA GLY A 301 1.78 3.11 -15.57
C GLY A 301 0.65 2.52 -14.72
N ALA A 302 0.79 2.54 -13.40
CA ALA A 302 -0.26 2.09 -12.47
C ALA A 302 -1.54 2.92 -12.58
N VAL A 303 -1.45 4.24 -12.71
CA VAL A 303 -2.60 5.15 -12.89
C VAL A 303 -3.34 4.85 -14.20
N ASN A 304 -2.61 4.74 -15.32
CA ASN A 304 -3.21 4.50 -16.63
C ASN A 304 -3.63 3.05 -16.86
N TYR A 305 -3.23 2.12 -15.99
CA TYR A 305 -3.79 0.77 -15.94
C TYR A 305 -5.28 0.78 -15.59
N GLY A 306 -5.72 1.78 -14.80
CA GLY A 306 -7.10 1.90 -14.36
C GLY A 306 -7.49 0.84 -13.33
N ARG A 307 -8.80 0.59 -13.20
CA ARG A 307 -9.36 -0.30 -12.15
C ARG A 307 -9.02 0.25 -10.76
N ASP A 308 -8.47 -0.52 -9.83
CA ASP A 308 -8.09 -0.05 -8.49
C ASP A 308 -6.71 0.66 -8.52
N CYS A 309 -6.63 1.72 -9.33
CA CYS A 309 -5.37 2.34 -9.72
C CYS A 309 -4.80 3.31 -8.69
N ASP A 310 -5.60 3.87 -7.77
CA ASP A 310 -5.09 4.54 -6.57
C ASP A 310 -4.27 3.56 -5.74
N SER A 311 -4.83 2.42 -5.35
CA SER A 311 -4.10 1.38 -4.60
C SER A 311 -2.87 0.85 -5.34
N THR A 312 -2.99 0.60 -6.64
CA THR A 312 -1.88 0.11 -7.47
C THR A 312 -0.75 1.15 -7.54
N ALA A 313 -1.09 2.43 -7.71
CA ALA A 313 -0.14 3.52 -7.77
C ALA A 313 0.48 3.84 -6.39
N THR A 314 -0.28 3.71 -5.30
CA THR A 314 0.21 3.76 -3.92
C THR A 314 1.32 2.74 -3.71
N MET A 315 1.09 1.47 -4.08
CA MET A 315 2.06 0.40 -3.89
C MET A 315 3.30 0.58 -4.79
N ALA A 316 3.11 0.89 -6.08
CA ALA A 316 4.21 1.15 -7.01
C ALA A 316 5.04 2.36 -6.57
N GLY A 317 4.37 3.45 -6.16
CA GLY A 317 4.96 4.69 -5.70
C GLY A 317 5.76 4.52 -4.41
N ALA A 318 5.25 3.74 -3.45
CA ALA A 318 5.97 3.40 -2.23
C ALA A 318 7.29 2.67 -2.53
N ILE A 319 7.25 1.64 -3.39
CA ILE A 319 8.43 0.82 -3.69
C ILE A 319 9.45 1.61 -4.51
N ALA A 320 9.01 2.31 -5.56
CA ALA A 320 9.90 3.14 -6.38
C ALA A 320 10.46 4.32 -5.58
N GLY A 321 9.68 4.88 -4.66
CA GLY A 321 10.10 5.90 -3.70
C GLY A 321 11.14 5.40 -2.72
N ALA A 322 11.03 4.15 -2.24
CA ALA A 322 12.10 3.53 -1.46
C ALA A 322 13.41 3.39 -2.25
N LEU A 323 13.33 2.98 -3.52
CA LEU A 323 14.51 2.81 -4.39
C LEU A 323 15.22 4.13 -4.71
N GLY A 324 14.45 5.18 -5.03
CA GLY A 324 14.95 6.46 -5.49
C GLY A 324 15.05 7.57 -4.43
N GLY A 325 14.47 7.35 -3.25
CA GLY A 325 14.35 8.36 -2.19
C GLY A 325 13.41 9.50 -2.56
N GLU A 326 13.30 10.49 -1.68
CA GLU A 326 12.45 11.68 -1.85
C GLU A 326 12.64 12.36 -3.22
N SER A 327 13.90 12.49 -3.67
CA SER A 327 14.23 13.16 -4.93
C SER A 327 13.68 12.48 -6.19
N ALA A 328 13.26 11.22 -6.09
CA ALA A 328 12.61 10.52 -7.20
C ALA A 328 11.14 10.92 -7.39
N VAL A 329 10.49 11.44 -6.35
CA VAL A 329 9.10 11.92 -6.42
C VAL A 329 9.10 13.33 -7.02
N PRO A 330 8.35 13.61 -8.11
CA PRO A 330 8.29 14.95 -8.67
C PRO A 330 7.80 15.99 -7.65
N ALA A 331 8.67 16.94 -7.30
CA ALA A 331 8.39 17.96 -6.28
C ALA A 331 7.15 18.81 -6.58
N ALA A 332 6.83 18.99 -7.87
CA ALA A 332 5.62 19.68 -8.29
C ALA A 332 4.35 18.90 -7.89
N TRP A 333 4.36 17.57 -8.05
CA TRP A 333 3.23 16.73 -7.66
C TRP A 333 3.09 16.65 -6.16
N SER A 334 4.16 16.37 -5.42
CA SER A 334 4.10 16.28 -3.95
C SER A 334 3.61 17.59 -3.31
N LYS A 335 4.07 18.74 -3.82
CA LYS A 335 3.59 20.05 -3.40
C LYS A 335 2.10 20.24 -3.68
N GLN A 336 1.64 19.96 -4.91
CA GLN A 336 0.24 20.13 -5.28
C GLN A 336 -0.69 19.21 -4.48
N VAL A 337 -0.30 17.95 -4.25
CA VAL A 337 -1.06 17.00 -3.43
C VAL A 337 -1.14 17.48 -1.97
N ALA A 338 -0.03 17.93 -1.39
CA ALA A 338 0.00 18.45 -0.02
C ALA A 338 -0.91 19.68 0.14
N GLU A 339 -0.84 20.63 -0.80
CA GLU A 339 -1.65 21.84 -0.79
C GLU A 339 -3.14 21.56 -0.99
N ALA A 340 -3.50 20.72 -1.97
CA ALA A 340 -4.88 20.35 -2.25
C ALA A 340 -5.50 19.55 -1.11
N SER A 341 -4.78 18.54 -0.62
CA SER A 341 -5.23 17.70 0.49
C SER A 341 -5.19 18.41 1.84
N ARG A 342 -4.47 19.52 1.97
CA ARG A 342 -4.19 20.21 3.24
C ARG A 342 -3.53 19.29 4.27
N LEU A 343 -2.61 18.45 3.81
CA LEU A 343 -1.87 17.49 4.62
C LEU A 343 -0.37 17.77 4.55
N ASP A 344 0.31 17.58 5.67
CA ASP A 344 1.77 17.46 5.66
C ASP A 344 2.15 16.02 5.27
N LEU A 345 2.81 15.88 4.12
CA LEU A 345 3.25 14.58 3.60
C LEU A 345 4.64 14.17 4.12
N HIS A 346 5.43 15.10 4.66
CA HIS A 346 6.82 14.85 5.07
C HIS A 346 6.95 14.61 6.57
N ALA A 347 6.13 15.27 7.41
CA ALA A 347 6.16 15.06 8.85
C ALA A 347 5.93 13.59 9.26
N PRO A 348 4.95 12.85 8.68
CA PRO A 348 4.79 11.42 8.96
C PRO A 348 6.03 10.59 8.59
N ALA A 349 6.72 10.94 7.50
CA ALA A 349 7.94 10.26 7.06
C ALA A 349 9.10 10.48 8.03
N ALA A 350 9.31 11.72 8.46
CA ALA A 350 10.34 12.04 9.44
C ALA A 350 10.09 11.34 10.79
N ALA A 351 8.83 11.35 11.25
CA ALA A 351 8.43 10.66 12.47
C ALA A 351 8.67 9.15 12.36
N LEU A 352 8.25 8.51 11.27
CA LEU A 352 8.43 7.08 11.11
C LEU A 352 9.90 6.67 10.98
N ALA A 353 10.75 7.47 10.31
CA ALA A 353 12.19 7.22 10.24
C ALA A 353 12.84 7.25 11.64
N GLU A 354 12.41 8.17 12.51
CA GLU A 354 12.83 8.20 13.91
C GLU A 354 12.38 6.93 14.65
N VAL A 355 11.09 6.56 14.54
CA VAL A 355 10.56 5.35 15.17
C VAL A 355 11.34 4.11 14.70
N ALA A 356 11.56 3.96 13.40
CA ALA A 356 12.29 2.83 12.83
C ALA A 356 13.71 2.70 13.41
N ARG A 357 14.42 3.81 13.64
CA ARG A 357 15.73 3.79 14.33
C ARG A 357 15.61 3.25 15.75
N GLU A 358 14.60 3.68 16.51
CA GLU A 358 14.44 3.19 17.86
C GLU A 358 14.01 1.71 17.91
N VAL A 359 13.16 1.26 16.99
CA VAL A 359 12.77 -0.16 16.88
C VAL A 359 14.00 -1.01 16.59
N PHE A 360 14.84 -0.59 15.63
CA PHE A 360 16.10 -1.26 15.33
C PHE A 360 17.03 -1.37 16.55
N ASP A 361 17.18 -0.30 17.34
CA ASP A 361 17.98 -0.32 18.56
C ASP A 361 17.43 -1.31 19.61
N ARG A 362 16.09 -1.38 19.75
CA ARG A 362 15.41 -2.35 20.62
C ARG A 362 15.63 -3.78 20.14
N ASP A 363 15.56 -4.03 18.84
CA ASP A 363 15.82 -5.36 18.25
C ASP A 363 17.25 -5.81 18.49
N LEU A 364 18.22 -4.91 18.31
CA LEU A 364 19.61 -5.20 18.59
C LEU A 364 19.82 -5.58 20.06
N ALA A 365 19.15 -4.88 20.99
CA ALA A 365 19.17 -5.22 22.41
C ALA A 365 18.52 -6.59 22.69
N ARG A 366 17.33 -6.86 22.11
CA ARG A 366 16.62 -8.15 22.22
C ARG A 366 17.48 -9.30 21.69
N ARG A 367 18.12 -9.10 20.54
CA ARG A 367 18.99 -10.11 19.92
C ARG A 367 20.21 -10.42 20.77
N ARG A 368 20.90 -9.39 21.28
CA ARG A 368 22.06 -9.57 22.18
C ARG A 368 21.67 -10.31 23.47
N ALA A 369 20.52 -9.98 24.05
CA ALA A 369 20.01 -10.67 25.23
C ALA A 369 19.73 -12.15 24.94
N HIS A 370 19.09 -12.45 23.81
CA HIS A 370 18.87 -13.83 23.34
C HIS A 370 20.19 -14.58 23.17
N GLU A 371 21.17 -14.00 22.46
CA GLU A 371 22.48 -14.62 22.21
C GLU A 371 23.20 -14.94 23.53
N SER A 372 23.23 -13.99 24.47
CA SER A 372 23.83 -14.19 25.79
C SER A 372 23.16 -15.33 26.56
N ALA A 373 21.82 -15.39 26.54
CA ALA A 373 21.07 -16.45 27.21
C ALA A 373 21.35 -17.82 26.57
N PHE A 374 21.32 -17.90 25.23
CA PHE A 374 21.56 -19.12 24.49
C PHE A 374 22.98 -19.66 24.70
N THR A 375 24.02 -18.81 24.60
CA THR A 375 25.42 -19.22 24.82
C THR A 375 25.63 -19.78 26.23
N THR A 376 24.97 -19.18 27.23
CA THR A 376 25.07 -19.64 28.63
C THR A 376 24.55 -21.08 28.79
N ILE A 377 23.44 -21.44 28.13
CA ILE A 377 22.84 -22.78 28.25
C ILE A 377 23.45 -23.80 27.27
N ALA A 378 24.01 -23.33 26.15
CA ALA A 378 24.57 -24.19 25.11
C ALA A 378 26.02 -24.63 25.36
N THR A 379 26.70 -24.05 26.35
CA THR A 379 28.07 -24.44 26.70
C THR A 379 28.06 -25.88 27.26
N PRO A 380 28.73 -26.85 26.61
CA PRO A 380 28.78 -28.23 27.09
C PRO A 380 29.39 -28.28 28.49
N ARG A 381 28.77 -29.04 29.39
CA ARG A 381 29.27 -29.26 30.76
C ARG A 381 30.34 -30.34 30.84
#